data_AF-A0A7W7HNC7-F1
#
_entry.id   AF-A0A7W7HNC7-F1
#
_cell.length_a   1.000
_cell.length_b   1.000
_cell.length_c   1.000
_cell.angle_alpha   90.00
_cell.angle_beta   90.00
_cell.angle_gamma   90.00
#
_symmetry.space_group_name_H-M   'P 1'
#
loop_
_entity.id
_entity.type
_entity.pdbx_description
1 polymer ?
#
loop_
_entity_poly.entity_id
_entity_poly.type
_entity_poly.pdbx_seq_one_letter_code
_entity_poly.pdbx_strand_id
1 'polypeptide(L)'
;MFDQPRFPWRGLMLDVARHFLPKHEVLRIIDLMALHRLNTLHLHLTDDQGRRVEIRRYPRLTEVGSWRRESRTGASDGRPHGGHYTQDDIREIIAYAAERFVTVVPEIETPGHVQAALAAYPSLG
;
A
#
# COMPACT_ATOMS: atom_id res chain seq x y z
N MET A 1 -34.29 17.08 3.72
CA MET A 1 -33.42 16.37 2.75
C MET A 1 -33.03 15.05 3.39
N PHE A 2 -33.40 13.91 2.79
CA PHE A 2 -32.90 12.60 3.23
C PHE A 2 -31.68 12.27 2.39
N ASP A 3 -30.56 11.99 3.06
CA ASP A 3 -29.28 11.75 2.41
C ASP A 3 -28.71 10.43 2.96
N GLN A 4 -28.59 9.43 2.09
CA GLN A 4 -28.12 8.10 2.46
C GLN A 4 -27.38 7.44 1.29
N PRO A 5 -26.34 6.64 1.56
CA PRO A 5 -25.60 5.97 0.50
C PRO A 5 -26.44 4.85 -0.13
N ARG A 6 -26.46 4.78 -1.47
CA ARG A 6 -27.02 3.63 -2.21
C ARG A 6 -26.22 2.35 -1.96
N PHE A 7 -24.90 2.47 -1.79
CA PHE A 7 -23.98 1.35 -1.63
C PHE A 7 -23.22 1.44 -0.30
N PRO A 8 -23.16 0.35 0.49
CA PRO A 8 -22.43 0.35 1.74
C PRO A 8 -20.92 0.38 1.53
N TRP A 9 -20.41 -0.14 0.40
CA TRP A 9 -19.01 -0.10 0.01
C TRP A 9 -18.79 0.94 -1.07
N ARG A 10 -17.99 1.97 -0.77
CA ARG A 10 -17.64 3.05 -1.70
C ARG A 10 -16.13 3.24 -1.60
N GLY A 11 -15.42 2.49 -2.43
CA GLY A 11 -14.00 2.25 -2.24
C GLY A 11 -13.08 2.96 -3.23
N LEU A 12 -11.83 3.15 -2.81
CA LEU A 12 -10.67 3.44 -3.65
C LEU A 12 -9.61 2.38 -3.37
N MET A 13 -9.03 1.79 -4.42
CA MET A 13 -7.83 0.98 -4.27
C MET A 13 -6.60 1.86 -4.51
N LEU A 14 -5.68 1.86 -3.56
CA LEU A 14 -4.41 2.57 -3.68
C LEU A 14 -3.26 1.57 -3.80
N ASP A 15 -2.64 1.57 -4.97
CA ASP A 15 -1.43 0.80 -5.24
C ASP A 15 -0.19 1.57 -4.82
N VAL A 16 0.40 1.14 -3.71
CA VAL A 16 1.67 1.64 -3.18
C VAL A 16 2.81 0.67 -3.45
N ALA A 17 2.52 -0.51 -3.99
CA ALA A 17 3.48 -1.55 -4.32
C ALA A 17 4.27 -1.18 -5.59
N ARG A 18 3.63 -0.64 -6.62
CA ARG A 18 4.32 -0.28 -7.88
C ARG A 18 5.10 1.01 -7.75
N HIS A 19 4.49 2.06 -7.18
CA HIS A 19 5.17 3.30 -6.80
C HIS A 19 4.82 3.66 -5.36
N PHE A 20 5.84 3.83 -4.53
CA PHE A 20 5.68 4.07 -3.11
C PHE A 20 5.23 5.50 -2.91
N LEU A 21 4.18 5.69 -2.12
CA LEU A 21 3.72 6.98 -1.68
C LEU A 21 4.15 7.19 -0.23
N PRO A 22 4.75 8.33 0.12
CA PRO A 22 5.04 8.63 1.52
C PRO A 22 3.71 8.77 2.30
N LYS A 23 3.75 8.47 3.61
CA LYS A 23 2.57 8.48 4.49
C LYS A 23 1.69 9.73 4.32
N HIS A 24 2.29 10.92 4.26
CA HIS A 24 1.53 12.17 4.14
C HIS A 24 0.65 12.24 2.87
N GLU A 25 1.06 11.63 1.77
CA GLU A 25 0.23 11.55 0.56
C GLU A 25 -0.93 10.56 0.76
N VAL A 26 -0.72 9.46 1.48
CA VAL A 26 -1.80 8.52 1.84
C VAL A 26 -2.83 9.23 2.73
N LEU A 27 -2.39 10.01 3.72
CA LEU A 27 -3.30 10.79 4.58
C LEU A 27 -4.11 11.82 3.76
N ARG A 28 -3.46 12.51 2.82
CA ARG A 28 -4.13 13.43 1.90
C ARG A 28 -5.19 12.72 1.03
N ILE A 29 -4.91 11.52 0.56
CA ILE A 29 -5.88 10.72 -0.19
C ILE A 29 -7.09 10.39 0.69
N ILE A 30 -6.88 10.03 1.96
CA ILE A 30 -7.96 9.76 2.91
C ILE A 30 -8.84 11.01 3.12
N ASP A 31 -8.25 12.22 3.21
CA ASP A 31 -9.01 13.47 3.29
C ASP A 31 -9.92 13.64 2.06
N LEU A 32 -9.39 13.39 0.87
CA LEU A 32 -10.15 13.47 -0.37
C LEU A 32 -11.25 12.40 -0.46
N MET A 33 -10.98 11.18 0.02
CA MET A 33 -11.98 10.12 0.10
C MET A 33 -13.16 10.54 0.98
N ALA A 34 -12.87 11.08 2.16
CA ALA A 34 -13.89 11.56 3.10
C ALA A 34 -14.72 12.70 2.50
N LEU A 35 -14.06 13.66 1.84
CA LEU A 35 -14.72 14.76 1.12
C LEU A 35 -15.73 14.25 0.07
N HIS A 36 -15.39 13.15 -0.61
CA HIS A 36 -16.23 12.51 -1.64
C HIS A 36 -17.11 11.38 -1.07
N ARG A 37 -17.20 11.26 0.25
CA ARG A 37 -18.02 10.26 0.96
C ARG A 37 -17.67 8.81 0.63
N LEU A 38 -16.45 8.54 0.18
CA LEU A 38 -15.90 7.19 0.09
C LEU A 38 -15.58 6.70 1.51
N ASN A 39 -15.72 5.40 1.75
CA ASN A 39 -15.58 4.81 3.09
C ASN A 39 -14.68 3.57 3.15
N THR A 40 -14.05 3.16 2.04
CA THR A 40 -13.13 2.03 2.05
C THR A 40 -11.85 2.34 1.28
N LEU A 41 -10.71 2.32 1.95
CA LEU A 41 -9.40 2.35 1.32
C LEU A 41 -8.87 0.92 1.22
N HIS A 42 -8.90 0.35 0.02
CA HIS A 42 -8.23 -0.92 -0.26
C HIS A 42 -6.76 -0.63 -0.53
N LEU A 43 -5.88 -1.00 0.39
CA LEU A 43 -4.46 -0.66 0.34
C LEU A 43 -3.65 -1.85 -0.17
N HIS A 44 -3.24 -1.77 -1.43
CA HIS A 44 -2.44 -2.79 -2.11
C HIS A 44 -0.96 -2.63 -1.73
N LEU A 45 -0.52 -3.43 -0.76
CA LEU A 45 0.76 -3.24 -0.06
C LEU A 45 1.92 -4.04 -0.66
N THR A 46 1.65 -4.98 -1.57
CA THR A 46 2.67 -5.94 -2.01
C THR A 46 2.44 -6.37 -3.45
N ASP A 47 3.52 -6.39 -4.24
CA ASP A 47 3.53 -6.93 -5.60
C ASP A 47 4.96 -7.39 -5.97
N ASP A 48 5.20 -7.73 -7.23
CA ASP A 48 6.50 -8.12 -7.75
C ASP A 48 7.57 -7.03 -7.58
N GLN A 49 7.18 -5.76 -7.70
CA GLN A 49 8.10 -4.61 -7.70
C GLN A 49 8.27 -3.96 -6.32
N GLY A 50 7.55 -4.45 -5.31
CA GLY A 50 7.95 -4.19 -3.94
C GLY A 50 6.96 -4.60 -2.85
N ARG A 51 7.49 -4.64 -1.63
CA ARG A 51 6.80 -4.99 -0.39
C ARG A 51 6.83 -3.80 0.56
N ARG A 52 5.66 -3.27 0.92
CA ARG A 52 5.54 -1.94 1.53
C ARG A 52 5.25 -1.91 3.02
N VAL A 53 5.15 -3.06 3.69
CA VAL A 53 4.83 -3.11 5.12
C VAL A 53 5.86 -3.90 5.92
N GLU A 54 6.28 -3.34 7.04
CA GLU A 54 7.17 -3.98 7.99
C GLU A 54 6.54 -5.23 8.62
N ILE A 55 7.23 -6.36 8.48
CA ILE A 55 6.92 -7.62 9.18
C ILE A 55 8.12 -7.97 10.04
N ARG A 56 8.07 -7.67 11.34
CA ARG A 56 9.20 -7.82 12.28
C ARG A 56 9.82 -9.22 12.30
N ARG A 57 9.02 -10.27 12.08
CA ARG A 57 9.50 -11.66 11.99
C ARG A 57 10.31 -11.94 10.71
N TYR A 58 10.08 -11.18 9.65
CA TYR A 58 10.67 -11.35 8.32
C TYR A 58 11.26 -10.02 7.81
N PRO A 59 12.32 -9.48 8.46
CA PRO A 59 12.83 -8.15 8.18
C PRO A 59 13.32 -7.96 6.75
N ARG A 60 13.82 -9.02 6.09
CA ARG A 60 14.29 -8.93 4.70
C ARG A 60 13.17 -8.57 3.71
N LEU A 61 11.90 -8.80 4.08
CA LEU A 61 10.75 -8.40 3.27
C LEU A 61 10.77 -6.89 2.99
N THR A 62 11.21 -6.06 3.94
CA THR A 62 11.37 -4.61 3.71
C THR A 62 12.81 -4.21 3.44
N GLU A 63 13.82 -4.82 4.07
CA GLU A 63 15.24 -4.46 3.80
C GLU A 63 15.64 -4.70 2.34
N VAL A 64 15.15 -5.79 1.75
CA VAL A 64 15.40 -6.16 0.34
C VAL A 64 14.17 -5.87 -0.51
N GLY A 65 13.02 -6.44 -0.12
CA GLY A 65 11.81 -6.43 -0.95
C GLY A 65 11.16 -5.06 -1.12
N SER A 66 11.54 -4.02 -0.36
CA SER A 66 10.97 -2.68 -0.53
C SER A 66 11.71 -1.80 -1.55
N TRP A 67 12.81 -2.27 -2.14
CA TRP A 67 13.59 -1.51 -3.12
C TRP A 67 13.78 -2.29 -4.42
N ARG A 68 13.73 -1.57 -5.54
CA ARG A 68 14.17 -2.05 -6.85
C ARG A 68 15.21 -1.12 -7.43
N ARG A 69 16.05 -1.65 -8.32
CA ARG A 69 17.17 -0.91 -8.92
C ARG A 69 16.72 0.16 -9.93
N GLU A 70 15.61 -0.09 -10.61
CA GLU A 70 15.12 0.71 -11.72
C GLU A 70 13.64 0.42 -11.99
N SER A 71 12.96 1.31 -12.70
CA SER A 71 11.57 1.15 -13.13
C SER A 71 11.47 1.08 -14.65
N ARG A 72 10.48 0.34 -15.15
CA ARG A 72 10.18 0.28 -16.59
C ARG A 72 9.04 1.22 -16.94
N THR A 73 9.38 2.39 -17.46
CA THR A 73 8.45 3.31 -18.13
C THR A 73 8.82 3.37 -19.61
N GLY A 74 8.73 2.23 -20.30
CA GLY A 74 9.36 2.03 -21.60
C GLY A 74 10.75 1.42 -21.44
N ALA A 75 11.81 2.19 -21.74
CA ALA A 75 13.18 1.82 -21.35
C ALA A 75 13.35 1.86 -19.81
N SER A 76 14.38 1.19 -19.31
CA SER A 76 14.76 1.34 -17.90
C SER A 76 15.13 2.80 -17.61
N ASP A 77 14.60 3.35 -16.53
CA ASP A 77 14.93 4.70 -16.06
C ASP A 77 16.30 4.78 -15.34
N GLY A 78 16.90 3.63 -14.96
CA GLY A 78 18.14 3.55 -14.21
C GLY A 78 18.07 4.16 -12.80
N ARG A 79 16.87 4.39 -12.25
CA ARG A 79 16.66 5.08 -10.96
C ARG A 79 16.15 4.12 -9.89
N PRO A 80 16.88 3.95 -8.78
CA PRO A 80 16.38 3.18 -7.65
C PRO A 80 15.07 3.76 -7.11
N HIS A 81 14.10 2.89 -6.85
CA HIS A 81 12.80 3.27 -6.30
C HIS A 81 12.43 2.35 -5.14
N GLY A 82 11.93 2.91 -4.06
CA GLY A 82 11.52 2.11 -2.91
C GLY A 82 10.98 2.91 -1.74
N GLY A 83 10.85 2.21 -0.61
CA GLY A 83 10.21 2.69 0.61
C GLY A 83 9.20 1.68 1.15
N HIS A 84 8.96 1.76 2.46
CA HIS A 84 7.96 0.96 3.17
C HIS A 84 7.41 1.76 4.36
N TYR A 85 6.27 1.34 4.86
CA TYR A 85 5.65 1.81 6.09
C TYR A 85 6.12 0.93 7.25
N THR A 86 6.51 1.58 8.35
CA THR A 86 6.68 0.91 9.63
C THR A 86 5.33 0.45 10.17
N GLN A 87 5.32 -0.43 11.19
CA GLN A 87 4.06 -0.74 11.86
C GLN A 87 3.37 0.48 12.48
N ASP A 88 4.15 1.47 12.94
CA ASP A 88 3.58 2.70 13.51
C ASP A 88 2.96 3.59 12.43
N ASP A 89 3.58 3.68 11.25
CA ASP A 89 2.97 4.36 10.10
C ASP A 89 1.63 3.72 9.70
N ILE A 90 1.55 2.39 9.67
CA ILE A 90 0.29 1.69 9.37
C ILE A 90 -0.77 1.96 10.46
N ARG A 91 -0.38 1.95 11.74
CA ARG A 91 -1.31 2.30 12.84
C ARG A 91 -1.84 3.71 12.70
N GLU A 92 -0.97 4.67 12.35
CA GLU A 92 -1.36 6.06 12.12
C GLU A 92 -2.31 6.20 10.93
N ILE A 93 -2.02 5.54 9.80
CA ILE A 93 -2.91 5.53 8.62
C ILE A 93 -4.30 4.98 8.99
N ILE A 94 -4.35 3.88 9.73
CA ILE A 94 -5.62 3.27 10.17
C ILE A 94 -6.38 4.22 11.10
N ALA A 95 -5.70 4.82 12.08
CA ALA A 95 -6.33 5.75 13.02
C ALA A 95 -6.87 6.99 12.30
N TYR A 96 -6.07 7.59 11.40
CA TYR A 96 -6.45 8.76 10.62
C TYR A 96 -7.64 8.50 9.68
N ALA A 97 -7.68 7.31 9.07
CA ALA A 97 -8.80 6.85 8.26
C ALA A 97 -10.07 6.65 9.08
N ALA A 98 -9.96 6.08 10.29
CA ALA A 98 -11.09 5.84 11.18
C ALA A 98 -11.75 7.15 11.63
N GLU A 99 -10.98 8.19 11.96
CA GLU A 99 -11.50 9.54 12.25
C GLU A 99 -12.32 10.14 11.11
N ARG A 100 -12.13 9.64 9.89
CA ARG A 100 -12.80 10.07 8.66
C ARG A 100 -13.82 9.07 8.13
N PHE A 101 -14.19 8.08 8.95
CA PHE A 101 -15.13 7.02 8.60
C PHE A 101 -14.71 6.19 7.37
N VAL A 102 -13.39 6.10 7.14
CA VAL A 102 -12.79 5.27 6.09
C VAL A 102 -12.20 4.01 6.72
N THR A 103 -12.69 2.84 6.30
CA THR A 103 -12.12 1.54 6.66
C THR A 103 -10.91 1.25 5.79
N VAL A 104 -9.77 0.89 6.39
CA VAL A 104 -8.60 0.41 5.65
C VAL A 104 -8.67 -1.11 5.52
N VAL A 105 -8.65 -1.59 4.28
CA VAL A 105 -8.58 -3.02 3.96
C VAL A 105 -7.19 -3.28 3.38
N PRO A 106 -6.29 -3.95 4.10
CA PRO A 106 -4.96 -4.26 3.60
C PRO A 106 -5.00 -5.45 2.64
N GLU A 107 -4.14 -5.43 1.64
CA GLU A 107 -3.94 -6.55 0.71
C GLU A 107 -2.49 -7.02 0.73
N ILE A 108 -2.33 -8.33 0.83
CA ILE A 108 -1.07 -9.05 0.67
C ILE A 108 -1.29 -10.08 -0.43
N GLU A 109 -0.66 -9.87 -1.58
CA GLU A 109 -0.84 -10.70 -2.78
C GLU A 109 -0.23 -12.10 -2.64
N THR A 110 -0.95 -13.08 -3.19
CA THR A 110 -0.56 -14.51 -3.21
C THR A 110 -1.52 -15.33 -4.10
N PRO A 111 -1.05 -16.39 -4.81
CA PRO A 111 0.32 -16.88 -4.92
C PRO A 111 1.15 -16.19 -6.02
N GLY A 112 0.51 -15.42 -6.90
CA GLY A 112 1.17 -14.56 -7.88
C GLY A 112 1.57 -13.21 -7.28
N HIS A 113 2.27 -12.38 -8.05
CA HIS A 113 2.71 -11.05 -7.61
C HIS A 113 3.59 -11.07 -6.35
N VAL A 114 4.48 -12.07 -6.26
CA VAL A 114 5.32 -12.34 -5.07
C VAL A 114 6.82 -12.18 -5.31
N GLN A 115 7.28 -11.68 -6.47
CA GLN A 115 8.73 -11.61 -6.75
C GLN A 115 9.52 -10.81 -5.69
N ALA A 116 8.96 -9.73 -5.13
CA ALA A 116 9.61 -8.99 -4.04
C ALA A 116 9.81 -9.84 -2.77
N ALA A 117 8.86 -10.72 -2.48
CA ALA A 117 8.96 -11.66 -1.36
C ALA A 117 9.99 -12.76 -1.64
N LEU A 118 10.03 -13.30 -2.87
CA LEU A 118 11.02 -14.29 -3.28
C LEU A 118 12.45 -13.72 -3.31
N ALA A 119 12.61 -12.46 -3.73
CA ALA A 119 13.91 -11.78 -3.68
C ALA A 119 14.43 -11.62 -2.23
N ALA A 120 13.53 -11.35 -1.29
CA ALA A 120 13.85 -11.26 0.13
C ALA A 120 14.14 -12.64 0.76
N TYR A 121 13.34 -13.66 0.40
CA TYR A 121 13.44 -15.03 0.91
C TYR A 121 13.26 -16.04 -0.24
N PRO A 122 14.34 -16.43 -0.93
CA PRO A 122 14.25 -17.34 -2.08
C PRO A 122 13.65 -18.72 -1.75
N SER A 123 13.69 -19.14 -0.50
CA SER A 123 13.11 -20.41 -0.03
C SER A 123 11.58 -20.45 -0.03
N LEU A 124 10.89 -19.37 -0.42
CA LEU A 124 9.43 -19.28 -0.48
C LEU A 124 8.84 -19.65 -1.85
N GLY A 125 9.67 -19.92 -2.87
CA GLY A 125 9.26 -20.22 -4.24
C GLY A 125 9.78 -21.55 -4.76
#